data_AF-S8DL55-F1
#
_entry.id   AF-S8DL55-F1
#
_cell.length_a   1.000
_cell.length_b   1.000
_cell.length_c   1.000
_cell.angle_alpha   90.00
_cell.angle_beta   90.00
_cell.angle_gamma   90.00
#
_symmetry.space_group_name_H-M   'P 1'
#
loop_
_entity.id
_entity.type
_entity.pdbx_description
1 polymer ?
#
loop_
_entity_poly.entity_id
_entity_poly.type
_entity_poly.pdbx_seq_one_letter_code
_entity_poly.pdbx_strand_id
1 'polypeptide(L)'
;TKLLTKNNLVLFICSSFVFLVFIYLSTKTPHTPKLIEVEILKNPFDCYGSPQSHPVFANVAEGLEFPIMYSLPDFSPENPPANRNILRMLEGKPFEAPTTASAIQKLLEKTTERHGMFVDVGAGFGVSSFAAAAMGFRVAAFE
;
A
#
# COMPACT_ATOMS: atom_id res chain seq x y z
N THR A 1 0.55 -7.10 62.15
CA THR A 1 1.78 -6.90 61.34
C THR A 1 2.67 -8.14 61.40
N LYS A 2 2.46 -9.10 60.51
CA LYS A 2 3.37 -10.25 60.27
C LYS A 2 3.63 -10.39 58.76
N LEU A 3 3.95 -9.28 58.09
CA LEU A 3 4.27 -9.31 56.66
C LEU A 3 5.69 -9.85 56.39
N LEU A 4 6.62 -9.73 57.35
CA LEU A 4 7.99 -10.24 57.25
C LEU A 4 8.20 -11.51 58.09
N THR A 5 7.52 -12.60 57.72
CA THR A 5 8.00 -13.94 58.09
C THR A 5 9.02 -14.41 57.04
N LYS A 6 10.00 -15.24 57.43
CA LYS A 6 11.09 -15.71 56.55
C LYS A 6 10.57 -16.26 55.21
N ASN A 7 9.47 -16.99 55.22
CA ASN A 7 8.86 -17.55 54.00
C ASN A 7 8.24 -16.47 53.10
N ASN A 8 7.58 -15.46 53.69
CA ASN A 8 7.01 -14.33 52.95
C ASN A 8 8.10 -13.41 52.39
N LEU A 9 9.25 -13.30 53.08
CA LEU A 9 10.40 -12.55 52.58
C LEU A 9 11.02 -13.22 51.34
N VAL A 10 11.16 -14.55 51.35
CA VAL A 10 11.66 -15.29 50.18
C VAL A 10 10.70 -15.15 49.00
N LEU A 11 9.39 -15.28 49.23
CA LEU A 11 8.37 -15.07 48.20
C LEU A 11 8.41 -13.65 47.62
N PHE A 12 8.61 -12.63 48.47
CA PHE A 12 8.72 -11.24 48.04
C PHE A 12 9.98 -10.98 47.20
N ILE A 13 11.11 -11.59 47.56
CA ILE A 13 12.36 -11.48 46.78
C ILE A 13 12.19 -12.16 45.42
N CYS A 14 11.61 -13.37 45.39
CA CYS A 14 11.38 -14.09 44.13
C CYS A 14 10.40 -13.33 43.22
N SER A 15 9.30 -12.80 43.76
CA SER A 15 8.33 -12.04 42.96
C SER A 15 8.91 -10.72 42.45
N SER A 16 9.71 -10.03 43.27
CA SER A 16 10.43 -8.82 42.85
C SER A 16 11.43 -9.12 41.74
N PHE A 17 12.14 -10.23 41.81
CA PHE A 17 13.09 -10.64 40.77
C PHE A 17 12.38 -10.94 39.44
N VAL A 18 11.27 -11.68 39.47
CA VAL A 18 10.46 -11.96 38.27
C VAL A 18 9.91 -10.66 37.67
N PHE A 19 9.44 -9.75 38.51
CA PHE A 19 8.95 -8.44 38.06
C PHE A 19 10.05 -7.58 37.41
N LEU A 20 11.26 -7.58 37.98
CA LEU A 20 12.41 -6.88 37.40
C LEU A 20 12.84 -7.49 36.06
N VAL A 21 12.83 -8.82 35.94
CA VAL A 21 13.09 -9.51 34.67
C VAL A 21 12.04 -9.15 33.62
N PHE A 22 10.76 -9.08 34.02
CA PHE A 22 9.68 -8.64 33.13
C PHE A 22 9.89 -7.21 32.64
N ILE A 23 10.21 -6.25 33.52
CA ILE A 23 10.52 -4.87 33.12
C ILE A 23 11.74 -4.81 32.20
N TYR A 24 12.80 -5.58 32.49
CA TYR A 24 13.99 -5.63 31.65
C TYR A 24 13.70 -6.17 30.25
N LEU A 25 12.86 -7.20 30.15
CA LEU A 25 12.42 -7.75 28.85
C LEU A 25 11.50 -6.78 28.10
N SER A 26 10.59 -6.10 28.80
CA SER A 26 9.69 -5.09 28.21
C SER A 26 10.41 -3.81 27.78
N THR A 27 11.55 -3.46 28.39
CA THR A 27 12.36 -2.31 27.94
C THR A 27 13.28 -2.64 26.78
N LYS A 28 13.49 -3.93 26.48
CA LYS A 28 14.24 -4.40 25.30
C LYS A 28 13.40 -4.55 24.04
N THR A 29 12.08 -4.35 24.08
CA THR A 29 11.33 -4.17 22.84
C THR A 29 11.76 -2.85 22.20
N PRO A 30 12.33 -2.85 20.99
CA PRO A 30 12.73 -1.62 20.33
C PRO A 30 11.47 -0.78 20.05
N HIS A 31 11.29 0.31 20.78
CA HIS A 31 10.18 1.27 20.60
C HIS A 31 10.34 2.18 19.38
N THR A 32 11.50 2.13 18.72
CA THR A 32 11.64 2.66 17.39
C THR A 32 11.23 1.57 16.42
N PRO A 33 10.12 1.72 15.66
CA PRO A 33 10.06 1.01 14.38
C PRO A 33 11.35 1.39 13.68
N LYS A 34 12.24 0.42 13.46
CA LYS A 34 13.24 0.61 12.41
C LYS A 34 12.37 0.87 11.19
N LEU A 35 12.36 2.11 10.69
CA LEU A 35 12.12 2.28 9.28
C LEU A 35 13.05 1.24 8.66
N ILE A 36 12.47 0.23 8.02
CA ILE A 36 13.21 -0.47 7.00
C ILE A 36 13.53 0.69 6.07
N GLU A 37 14.73 1.22 6.20
CA GLU A 37 15.34 2.08 5.21
C GLU A 37 15.48 1.12 4.05
N VAL A 38 14.37 0.96 3.33
CA VAL A 38 14.34 0.04 2.24
C VAL A 38 15.34 0.65 1.30
N GLU A 39 16.42 -0.08 1.08
CA GLU A 39 17.51 0.24 0.17
C GLU A 39 16.99 0.22 -1.29
N ILE A 40 15.71 0.56 -1.51
CA ILE A 40 14.95 0.48 -2.76
C ILE A 40 15.62 1.31 -3.86
N LEU A 41 16.50 2.26 -3.54
CA LEU A 41 17.05 3.16 -4.55
C LEU A 41 18.56 3.39 -4.46
N LYS A 42 19.37 2.43 -3.97
CA LYS A 42 20.83 2.55 -4.19
C LYS A 42 21.22 2.36 -5.66
N ASN A 43 20.43 1.60 -6.40
CA ASN A 43 20.51 1.53 -7.86
C ASN A 43 19.16 1.99 -8.41
N PRO A 44 19.10 3.10 -9.16
CA PRO A 44 17.88 3.46 -9.86
C PRO A 44 17.49 2.29 -10.78
N PHE A 45 16.21 1.93 -10.78
CA PHE A 45 15.70 0.91 -11.70
C PHE A 45 16.01 1.35 -13.13
N ASP A 46 16.73 0.52 -13.88
CA ASP A 46 17.09 0.81 -15.27
C ASP A 46 15.87 0.61 -16.16
N CYS A 47 15.02 1.64 -16.27
CA CYS A 47 13.84 1.62 -17.12
C CYS A 47 14.17 1.36 -18.60
N TYR A 48 15.40 1.68 -19.06
CA TYR A 48 15.78 1.59 -20.47
C TYR A 48 16.36 0.22 -20.83
N GLY A 49 17.12 -0.39 -19.92
CA GLY A 49 17.65 -1.75 -20.07
C GLY A 49 16.71 -2.86 -19.60
N SER A 50 15.66 -2.51 -18.87
CA SER A 50 14.65 -3.48 -18.44
C SER A 50 13.77 -3.90 -19.63
N PRO A 51 13.40 -5.20 -19.73
CA PRO A 51 12.44 -5.63 -20.73
C PRO A 51 11.15 -4.84 -20.55
N GLN A 52 10.73 -4.14 -21.59
CA GLN A 52 9.51 -3.35 -21.55
C GLN A 52 8.36 -4.33 -21.31
N SER A 53 7.70 -4.20 -20.15
CA SER A 53 6.44 -4.88 -19.94
C SER A 53 5.49 -4.49 -21.06
N HIS A 54 4.60 -5.41 -21.43
CA HIS A 54 3.62 -5.24 -22.48
C HIS A 54 3.00 -3.84 -22.55
N PRO A 55 2.60 -3.34 -23.74
CA PRO A 55 2.15 -1.97 -23.93
C PRO A 55 1.15 -1.53 -22.86
N VAL A 56 1.49 -0.44 -22.17
CA VAL A 56 0.64 0.20 -21.18
C VAL A 56 0.18 1.53 -21.75
N PHE A 57 -1.12 1.79 -21.62
CA PHE A 57 -1.75 3.03 -22.04
C PHE A 57 -2.39 3.70 -20.83
N ALA A 58 -2.12 4.98 -20.64
CA ALA A 58 -2.88 5.82 -19.73
C ALA A 58 -3.75 6.78 -20.55
N ASN A 59 -5.03 6.87 -20.22
CA ASN A 59 -5.94 7.78 -20.91
C ASN A 59 -6.96 8.38 -19.94
N VAL A 60 -7.55 9.50 -20.34
CA VAL A 60 -8.68 10.12 -19.65
C VAL A 60 -9.86 9.15 -19.70
N ALA A 61 -10.52 8.99 -18.57
CA ALA A 61 -11.74 8.21 -18.47
C ALA A 61 -12.97 9.12 -18.37
N GLU A 62 -14.10 8.64 -18.86
CA GLU A 62 -15.36 9.38 -18.80
C GLU A 62 -15.71 9.74 -17.35
N GLY A 63 -15.84 11.04 -17.08
CA GLY A 63 -16.24 11.56 -15.77
C GLY A 63 -15.16 11.49 -14.69
N LEU A 64 -13.89 11.25 -15.04
CA LEU A 64 -12.75 11.31 -14.12
C LEU A 64 -11.79 12.43 -14.51
N GLU A 65 -11.28 13.16 -13.51
CA GLU A 65 -10.28 14.21 -13.69
C GLU A 65 -8.89 13.62 -13.94
N PHE A 66 -8.57 12.51 -13.28
CA PHE A 66 -7.27 11.85 -13.39
C PHE A 66 -7.31 10.66 -14.33
N PRO A 67 -6.25 10.43 -15.12
CA PRO A 67 -6.20 9.33 -16.07
C PRO A 67 -6.25 7.99 -15.36
N ILE A 68 -6.61 6.96 -16.11
CA ILE A 68 -6.53 5.57 -15.68
C ILE A 68 -5.58 4.80 -16.60
N MET A 69 -4.94 3.77 -16.06
CA MET A 69 -3.99 2.92 -16.75
C MET A 69 -4.64 1.61 -17.16
N TYR A 70 -4.30 1.14 -18.35
CA TYR A 70 -4.62 -0.18 -18.87
C TYR A 70 -3.36 -0.80 -19.48
N SER A 71 -3.13 -2.08 -19.21
CA SER A 71 -2.06 -2.84 -19.84
C SER A 71 -2.63 -3.84 -20.84
N LEU A 72 -1.90 -4.08 -21.94
CA LEU A 72 -2.30 -5.08 -22.94
C LEU A 72 -2.47 -6.51 -22.37
N PRO A 73 -1.75 -6.94 -21.31
CA PRO A 73 -2.01 -8.22 -20.64
C PRO A 73 -3.35 -8.28 -19.91
N ASP A 74 -3.93 -7.14 -19.54
CA ASP A 74 -5.29 -7.08 -18.99
C ASP A 74 -6.35 -7.42 -20.05
N PHE A 75 -5.93 -7.52 -21.33
CA PHE A 75 -6.74 -8.03 -22.42
C PHE A 75 -6.96 -9.54 -22.26
N SER A 76 -8.00 -9.89 -21.51
CA SER A 76 -8.49 -11.25 -21.41
C SER A 76 -9.86 -11.34 -22.05
N PRO A 77 -10.18 -12.44 -22.75
CA PRO A 77 -11.57 -12.74 -23.14
C PRO A 77 -12.53 -12.71 -21.95
N GLU A 78 -12.01 -12.96 -20.75
CA GLU A 78 -12.75 -13.00 -19.48
C GLU A 78 -12.97 -11.61 -18.86
N ASN A 79 -12.35 -10.54 -19.40
CA ASN A 79 -12.49 -9.16 -18.92
C ASN A 79 -13.04 -8.22 -20.03
N PRO A 80 -14.34 -8.34 -20.38
CA PRO A 80 -14.95 -7.56 -21.46
C PRO A 80 -14.83 -6.02 -21.32
N PRO A 81 -14.90 -5.42 -20.12
CA PRO A 81 -14.65 -3.98 -19.95
C PRO A 81 -13.24 -3.53 -20.39
N ALA A 82 -12.20 -4.32 -20.10
CA ALA A 82 -10.84 -4.00 -20.52
C ALA A 82 -10.71 -4.00 -22.04
N ASN A 83 -11.29 -5.01 -22.69
CA ASN A 83 -11.29 -5.12 -24.15
C ASN A 83 -12.06 -3.96 -24.80
N ARG A 84 -13.18 -3.54 -24.21
CA ARG A 84 -13.97 -2.40 -24.67
C ARG A 84 -13.17 -1.10 -24.61
N ASN A 85 -12.36 -0.89 -23.57
CA ASN A 85 -11.57 0.33 -23.44
C ASN A 85 -10.45 0.45 -24.48
N ILE A 86 -9.82 -0.67 -24.86
CA ILE A 86 -8.86 -0.67 -25.95
C ILE A 86 -9.53 -0.34 -27.29
N LEU A 87 -10.72 -0.90 -27.55
CA LEU A 87 -11.48 -0.53 -28.75
C LEU A 87 -11.86 0.96 -28.76
N ARG A 88 -12.33 1.49 -27.62
CA ARG A 88 -12.63 2.92 -27.46
C ARG A 88 -11.40 3.80 -27.69
N MET A 89 -10.21 3.36 -27.24
CA MET A 89 -8.94 4.03 -27.51
C MET A 89 -8.68 4.17 -29.01
N LEU A 90 -8.82 3.07 -29.76
CA LEU A 90 -8.59 3.03 -31.20
C LEU A 90 -9.59 3.92 -31.95
N GLU A 91 -10.79 4.11 -31.40
CA GLU A 91 -11.81 5.04 -31.89
C GLU A 91 -11.59 6.50 -31.45
N GLY A 92 -10.53 6.79 -30.69
CA GLY A 92 -10.24 8.14 -30.15
C GLY A 92 -11.20 8.58 -29.04
N LYS A 93 -11.94 7.64 -28.42
CA LYS A 93 -12.88 7.92 -27.33
C LYS A 93 -12.20 7.78 -25.97
N PRO A 94 -12.65 8.54 -24.94
CA PRO A 94 -12.22 8.32 -23.57
C PRO A 94 -12.55 6.90 -23.10
N PHE A 95 -11.78 6.41 -22.13
CA PHE A 95 -12.05 5.11 -21.53
C PHE A 95 -13.33 5.16 -20.70
N GLU A 96 -14.09 4.08 -20.70
CA GLU A 96 -15.08 3.82 -19.67
C GLU A 96 -14.37 3.61 -18.33
N ALA A 97 -14.70 4.45 -17.36
CA ALA A 97 -14.09 4.43 -16.04
C ALA A 97 -14.45 3.13 -15.29
N PRO A 98 -13.45 2.35 -14.83
CA PRO A 98 -13.70 1.28 -13.87
C PRO A 98 -14.37 1.86 -12.63
N THR A 99 -15.37 1.16 -12.12
CA THR A 99 -16.08 1.56 -10.89
C THR A 99 -15.12 1.75 -9.72
N THR A 100 -14.11 0.88 -9.61
CA THR A 100 -13.06 0.96 -8.59
C THR A 100 -12.20 2.23 -8.73
N ALA A 101 -11.70 2.54 -9.93
CA ALA A 101 -10.92 3.76 -10.16
C ALA A 101 -11.74 5.02 -9.82
N SER A 102 -13.01 5.05 -10.25
CA SER A 102 -13.91 6.17 -9.93
C SER A 102 -14.16 6.30 -8.43
N ALA A 103 -14.35 5.18 -7.74
CA ALA A 103 -14.57 5.19 -6.29
C ALA A 103 -13.33 5.68 -5.54
N ILE A 104 -12.13 5.25 -5.92
CA ILE A 104 -10.88 5.68 -5.30
C ILE A 104 -10.63 7.16 -5.54
N GLN A 105 -10.79 7.66 -6.77
CA GLN A 105 -10.59 9.08 -7.04
C GLN A 105 -11.55 9.95 -6.21
N LYS A 106 -12.84 9.59 -6.16
CA LYS A 106 -13.84 10.28 -5.32
C LYS A 106 -13.57 10.18 -3.83
N LEU A 107 -12.98 9.08 -3.37
CA LEU A 107 -12.60 8.89 -1.97
C LEU A 107 -11.44 9.81 -1.61
N LEU A 108 -10.40 9.82 -2.44
CA LEU A 108 -9.18 10.59 -2.21
C LEU A 108 -9.38 12.09 -2.42
N GLU A 109 -10.30 12.51 -3.30
CA GLU A 109 -10.70 13.92 -3.46
C GLU A 109 -11.18 14.56 -2.15
N LYS A 110 -11.79 13.77 -1.26
CA LYS A 110 -12.28 14.25 0.05
C LYS A 110 -11.16 14.45 1.07
N THR A 111 -9.96 13.97 0.78
CA THR A 111 -8.83 14.11 1.69
C THR A 111 -8.17 15.48 1.51
N THR A 112 -7.82 16.12 2.63
CA THR A 112 -7.13 17.41 2.62
C THR A 112 -5.64 17.27 2.30
N GLU A 113 -5.07 16.07 2.50
CA GLU A 113 -3.66 15.77 2.27
C GLU A 113 -3.42 15.14 0.90
N ARG A 114 -3.20 15.97 -0.12
CA ARG A 114 -2.91 15.53 -1.51
C ARG A 114 -1.58 14.77 -1.72
N HIS A 115 -0.81 14.51 -0.65
CA HIS A 115 0.52 13.88 -0.72
C HIS A 115 0.70 12.75 0.32
N GLY A 116 -0.41 12.16 0.76
CA GLY A 116 -0.42 11.03 1.68
C GLY A 116 0.17 9.74 1.09
N MET A 117 0.27 8.72 1.94
CA MET A 117 0.59 7.35 1.52
C MET A 117 -0.72 6.58 1.30
N PHE A 118 -0.89 6.00 0.13
CA PHE A 118 -1.96 5.05 -0.19
C PHE A 118 -1.38 3.63 -0.15
N VAL A 119 -1.99 2.75 0.65
CA VAL A 119 -1.57 1.35 0.78
C VAL A 119 -2.67 0.46 0.20
N ASP A 120 -2.34 -0.23 -0.89
CA ASP A 120 -3.25 -1.12 -1.61
C ASP A 120 -2.92 -2.58 -1.25
N VAL A 121 -3.84 -3.26 -0.57
CA VAL A 121 -3.67 -4.66 -0.13
C VAL A 121 -4.61 -5.53 -0.96
N GLY A 122 -4.04 -6.41 -1.79
CA GLY A 122 -4.78 -7.12 -2.84
C GLY A 122 -4.95 -6.24 -4.08
N ALA A 123 -3.85 -5.66 -4.55
CA ALA A 123 -3.86 -4.67 -5.62
C ALA A 123 -4.40 -5.21 -6.96
N GLY A 124 -4.35 -6.53 -7.16
CA GLY A 124 -4.77 -7.25 -8.35
C GLY A 124 -4.12 -6.66 -9.60
N PHE A 125 -4.95 -6.10 -10.48
CA PHE A 125 -4.53 -5.42 -11.71
C PHE A 125 -3.96 -3.99 -11.47
N GLY A 126 -3.84 -3.56 -10.22
CA GLY A 126 -3.23 -2.27 -9.85
C GLY A 126 -4.08 -1.04 -10.19
N VAL A 127 -5.36 -1.20 -10.51
CA VAL A 127 -6.26 -0.10 -10.94
C VAL A 127 -6.41 0.96 -9.83
N SER A 128 -6.60 0.54 -8.58
CA SER A 128 -6.73 1.42 -7.42
C SER A 128 -5.42 2.16 -7.14
N SER A 129 -4.32 1.39 -7.09
CA SER A 129 -2.96 1.90 -6.96
C SER A 129 -2.64 2.98 -7.99
N PHE A 130 -2.93 2.74 -9.28
CA PHE A 130 -2.67 3.74 -10.31
C PHE A 130 -3.55 4.98 -10.14
N ALA A 131 -4.84 4.81 -9.83
CA ALA A 131 -5.73 5.94 -9.60
C ALA A 131 -5.21 6.85 -8.48
N ALA A 132 -4.74 6.28 -7.37
CA ALA A 132 -4.13 7.04 -6.29
C ALA A 132 -2.81 7.72 -6.70
N ALA A 133 -1.95 7.01 -7.44
CA ALA A 133 -0.68 7.57 -7.93
C ALA A 133 -0.92 8.74 -8.89
N ALA A 134 -1.89 8.64 -9.79
CA ALA A 134 -2.25 9.69 -10.75
C ALA A 134 -2.74 10.98 -10.05
N MET A 135 -3.31 10.85 -8.85
CA MET A 135 -3.71 11.97 -8.00
C MET A 135 -2.57 12.58 -7.17
N GLY A 136 -1.35 12.02 -7.25
CA GLY A 136 -0.16 12.52 -6.55
C GLY A 136 0.16 11.83 -5.22
N PHE A 137 -0.55 10.76 -4.87
CA PHE A 137 -0.25 9.99 -3.66
C PHE A 137 0.97 9.10 -3.85
N ARG A 138 1.72 8.85 -2.77
CA ARG A 138 2.73 7.79 -2.73
C ARG A 138 2.02 6.47 -2.53
N VAL A 139 2.33 5.48 -3.38
CA VAL A 139 1.61 4.21 -3.38
C VAL A 139 2.52 3.07 -2.96
N ALA A 140 2.05 2.25 -2.03
CA ALA A 140 2.62 0.94 -1.72
C ALA A 140 1.54 -0.12 -2.00
N ALA A 141 1.83 -1.04 -2.91
CA ALA A 141 0.87 -2.05 -3.36
C ALA A 141 1.39 -3.45 -3.08
N PHE A 142 0.51 -4.33 -2.59
CA PHE A 142 0.79 -5.73 -2.30
C PHE A 142 -0.25 -6.62 -2.97
N GLU A 143 0.20 -7.70 -3.60
CA GLU A 143 -0.63 -8.80 -4.12
C GLU A 143 -0.15 -10.11 -3.50
#